data_AF-A0A7T0C1D1-F1
#
_entry.id   AF-A0A7T0C1D1-F1
#
_cell.length_a   1.000
_cell.length_b   1.000
_cell.length_c   1.000
_cell.angle_alpha   90.00
_cell.angle_beta   90.00
_cell.angle_gamma   90.00
#
_symmetry.space_group_name_H-M   'P 1'
#
loop_
_entity.id
_entity.type
_entity.pdbx_description
1 polymer ?
#
loop_
_entity_poly.entity_id
_entity_poly.type
_entity_poly.pdbx_seq_one_letter_code
_entity_poly.pdbx_strand_id
1 'polypeptide(L)'
;MTSQKIKLFSIGFTKSSAEFFFERLQKNGVRKVIDVRFNNVSQLSGFAKKNDLEYFLQALAGIDYEHLECLAPSKELFESYRKDRIDWPEYKKKYLALMKERKAAKTLSADSLDGACFLCSGVKPDHCHRSLIADFLQKELKISADIKHL
;
A
#
# COMPACT_ATOMS: atom_id res chain seq x y z
N MET A 1 -5.14 -8.59 -27.42
CA MET A 1 -5.77 -8.05 -26.20
C MET A 1 -4.87 -6.92 -25.70
N THR A 2 -5.26 -5.68 -25.92
CA THR A 2 -4.57 -4.50 -25.41
C THR A 2 -4.64 -4.53 -23.88
N SER A 3 -3.49 -4.68 -23.21
CA SER A 3 -3.41 -4.57 -21.76
C SER A 3 -3.84 -3.15 -21.40
N GLN A 4 -5.00 -2.99 -20.75
CA GLN A 4 -5.42 -1.68 -20.22
C GLN A 4 -4.33 -1.18 -19.28
N LYS A 5 -3.83 0.03 -19.54
CA LYS A 5 -2.82 0.67 -18.70
C LYS A 5 -3.52 1.39 -17.56
N ILE A 6 -3.45 0.83 -16.36
CA ILE A 6 -4.08 1.40 -15.16
C ILE A 6 -3.14 2.38 -14.46
N LYS A 7 -3.67 3.25 -13.60
CA LYS A 7 -2.89 4.11 -12.72
C LYS A 7 -2.84 3.52 -11.32
N LEU A 8 -1.64 3.36 -10.77
CA LEU A 8 -1.44 2.93 -9.40
C LEU A 8 -0.64 3.96 -8.63
N PHE A 9 -1.04 4.21 -7.40
CA PHE A 9 -0.37 5.13 -6.50
C PHE A 9 0.19 4.38 -5.29
N SER A 10 1.13 4.99 -4.60
CA SER A 10 1.52 4.53 -3.28
C SER A 10 1.97 5.70 -2.42
N ILE A 11 1.71 5.63 -1.12
CA ILE A 11 1.96 6.74 -0.21
C ILE A 11 2.45 6.23 1.15
N GLY A 12 3.26 7.06 1.80
CA GLY A 12 3.67 6.92 3.19
C GLY A 12 3.07 8.03 4.04
N PHE A 13 2.56 7.71 5.22
CA PHE A 13 1.97 8.73 6.10
C PHE A 13 2.99 9.38 7.07
N THR A 14 4.10 8.71 7.38
CA THR A 14 5.06 9.25 8.36
C THR A 14 5.81 10.46 7.80
N LYS A 15 6.13 11.40 8.69
CA LYS A 15 6.74 12.70 8.34
C LYS A 15 5.88 13.54 7.35
N SER A 16 4.57 13.31 7.31
CA SER A 16 3.59 14.13 6.59
C SER A 16 2.63 14.77 7.58
N SER A 17 2.25 16.03 7.35
CA SER A 17 1.04 16.57 7.97
C SER A 17 -0.20 15.90 7.35
N ALA A 18 -1.33 15.99 8.06
CA ALA A 18 -2.62 15.54 7.53
C ALA A 18 -2.97 16.29 6.25
N GLU A 19 -2.89 17.62 6.27
CA GLU A 19 -3.10 18.51 5.12
C GLU A 19 -2.31 18.04 3.89
N PHE A 20 -0.98 17.95 4.01
CA PHE A 20 -0.13 17.54 2.88
C PHE A 20 -0.35 16.08 2.45
N PHE A 21 -0.80 15.21 3.36
CA PHE A 21 -1.16 13.84 3.01
C PHE A 21 -2.42 13.80 2.12
N PHE A 22 -3.49 14.46 2.55
CA PHE A 22 -4.76 14.46 1.81
C PHE A 22 -4.71 15.27 0.52
N GLU A 23 -3.98 16.40 0.49
CA GLU A 23 -3.77 17.18 -0.74
C GLU A 23 -3.08 16.36 -1.84
N ARG A 24 -2.05 15.58 -1.48
CA ARG A 24 -1.36 14.71 -2.45
C ARG A 24 -2.28 13.65 -3.03
N LEU A 25 -3.18 13.08 -2.23
CA LEU A 25 -4.16 12.10 -2.72
C LEU A 25 -5.14 12.76 -3.69
N GLN A 26 -5.73 13.90 -3.30
CA GLN A 26 -6.70 14.65 -4.11
C GLN A 26 -6.10 15.13 -5.44
N LYS A 27 -4.92 15.77 -5.39
CA LYS A 27 -4.24 16.30 -6.59
C LYS A 27 -3.94 15.24 -7.65
N ASN A 28 -3.80 13.98 -7.23
CA ASN A 28 -3.52 12.86 -8.13
C ASN A 28 -4.77 12.07 -8.53
N GLY A 29 -5.95 12.45 -8.04
CA GLY A 29 -7.20 11.76 -8.35
C GLY A 29 -7.22 10.32 -7.84
N VAL A 30 -6.64 10.07 -6.66
CA VAL A 30 -6.75 8.77 -5.99
C VAL A 30 -8.22 8.50 -5.71
N ARG A 31 -8.68 7.28 -6.00
CA ARG A 31 -10.08 6.87 -5.81
C ARG A 31 -10.28 6.00 -4.58
N LYS A 32 -9.28 5.17 -4.26
CA LYS A 32 -9.28 4.25 -3.12
C LYS A 32 -7.91 4.20 -2.47
N VAL A 33 -7.86 4.20 -1.15
CA VAL A 33 -6.66 3.85 -0.38
C VAL A 33 -6.77 2.41 0.09
N ILE A 34 -5.79 1.60 -0.31
CA ILE A 34 -5.62 0.22 0.15
C ILE A 34 -4.55 0.25 1.25
N ASP A 35 -4.99 0.11 2.49
CA ASP A 35 -4.11 -0.04 3.65
C ASP A 35 -3.46 -1.42 3.65
N VAL A 36 -2.14 -1.44 3.57
CA VAL A 36 -1.32 -2.67 3.58
C VAL A 36 -0.39 -2.70 4.80
N ARG A 37 -0.74 -1.96 5.86
CA ARG A 37 -0.03 -1.96 7.13
C ARG A 37 -0.38 -3.20 7.93
N PHE A 38 0.64 -3.81 8.49
CA PHE A 38 0.48 -4.86 9.50
C PHE A 38 -0.18 -4.31 10.78
N ASN A 39 0.17 -3.09 11.19
CA ASN A 39 -0.47 -2.40 12.33
C ASN A 39 -0.95 -1.01 11.89
N ASN A 40 -2.27 -0.83 11.85
CA ASN A 40 -2.94 0.41 11.44
C ASN A 40 -3.63 1.17 12.59
N VAL A 41 -3.42 0.74 13.84
CA VAL A 41 -3.94 1.43 15.05
C VAL A 41 -2.84 2.15 15.84
N SER A 42 -1.62 2.19 15.30
CA SER A 42 -0.47 2.84 15.95
C SER A 42 -0.69 4.34 16.17
N GLN A 43 -0.06 4.89 17.22
CA GLN A 43 -0.08 6.33 17.52
C GLN A 43 0.98 7.14 16.75
N LEU A 44 1.56 6.57 15.68
CA LEU A 44 2.63 7.25 14.91
C LEU A 44 2.16 8.55 14.26
N SER A 45 0.88 8.62 13.86
CA SER A 45 0.23 9.83 13.37
C SER A 45 -1.26 9.72 13.66
N GLY A 46 -1.82 10.70 14.38
CA GLY A 46 -3.22 10.68 14.81
C GLY A 46 -4.18 10.47 13.65
N PHE A 47 -4.02 11.24 12.57
CA PHE A 47 -4.89 11.16 11.39
C PHE A 47 -4.81 9.82 10.64
N ALA A 48 -3.77 9.02 10.87
CA ALA A 48 -3.52 7.79 10.13
C ALA A 48 -4.05 6.55 10.87
N LYS A 49 -4.66 6.69 12.06
CA LYS A 49 -5.34 5.58 12.73
C LYS A 49 -6.48 5.07 11.85
N LYS A 50 -6.67 3.75 11.77
CA LYS A 50 -7.66 3.11 10.89
C LYS A 50 -8.99 3.88 10.80
N ASN A 51 -9.68 4.07 11.92
CA ASN A 51 -11.02 4.66 11.93
C ASN A 51 -11.01 6.15 11.55
N ASP A 52 -10.02 6.90 12.05
CA ASP A 52 -9.88 8.33 11.76
C ASP A 52 -9.54 8.53 10.28
N LEU A 53 -8.62 7.71 9.75
CA LEU A 53 -8.18 7.75 8.37
C LEU A 53 -9.32 7.42 7.40
N GLU A 54 -10.08 6.37 7.67
CA GLU A 54 -11.26 6.00 6.88
C GLU A 54 -12.27 7.16 6.82
N TYR A 55 -12.58 7.76 7.97
CA TYR A 55 -13.47 8.92 8.04
C TYR A 55 -12.91 10.13 7.28
N PHE A 56 -11.63 10.47 7.47
CA PHE A 56 -11.02 11.64 6.83
C PHE A 56 -10.85 11.47 5.33
N LEU A 57 -10.53 10.28 4.83
CA LEU A 57 -10.48 10.00 3.40
C LEU A 57 -11.83 10.27 2.73
N GLN A 58 -12.90 9.80 3.37
CA GLN A 58 -14.25 10.03 2.88
C GLN A 58 -14.64 11.52 2.98
N ALA A 59 -14.46 12.12 4.15
CA ALA A 59 -14.94 13.47 4.44
C ALA A 59 -14.17 14.57 3.69
N LEU A 60 -12.86 14.41 3.49
CA LEU A 60 -12.00 15.44 2.90
C LEU A 60 -11.77 15.24 1.40
N ALA A 61 -11.88 14.01 0.91
CA ALA A 61 -11.46 13.68 -0.46
C ALA A 61 -12.44 12.77 -1.22
N GLY A 62 -13.49 12.23 -0.58
CA GLY A 62 -14.39 11.25 -1.20
C GLY A 62 -13.66 9.98 -1.64
N ILE A 63 -12.64 9.56 -0.90
CA ILE A 63 -11.78 8.43 -1.23
C ILE A 63 -12.20 7.21 -0.42
N ASP A 64 -12.42 6.10 -1.12
CA ASP A 64 -12.73 4.81 -0.48
C ASP A 64 -11.54 4.29 0.33
N TYR A 65 -11.83 3.55 1.40
CA TYR A 65 -10.81 2.94 2.24
C TYR A 65 -11.02 1.42 2.33
N GLU A 66 -9.93 0.67 2.23
CA GLU A 66 -9.95 -0.78 2.37
C GLU A 66 -8.67 -1.26 3.06
N HIS A 67 -8.78 -2.11 4.08
CA HIS A 67 -7.62 -2.73 4.72
C HIS A 67 -7.44 -4.16 4.23
N LEU A 68 -6.35 -4.43 3.53
CA LEU A 68 -6.02 -5.75 2.98
C LEU A 68 -4.83 -6.36 3.72
N GLU A 69 -5.13 -7.05 4.81
CA GLU A 69 -4.12 -7.75 5.62
C GLU A 69 -3.39 -8.85 4.84
N CYS A 70 -4.02 -9.43 3.80
CA CYS A 70 -3.39 -10.41 2.93
C CYS A 70 -2.12 -9.85 2.23
N LEU A 71 -2.07 -8.52 2.01
CA LEU A 71 -0.93 -7.78 1.45
C LEU A 71 0.04 -7.25 2.51
N ALA A 72 -0.31 -7.29 3.80
CA ALA A 72 0.60 -6.86 4.86
C ALA A 72 1.71 -7.91 5.11
N PRO A 73 2.94 -7.51 5.52
CA PRO A 73 3.91 -8.49 6.00
C PRO A 73 3.38 -9.21 7.25
N SER A 74 3.80 -10.45 7.48
CA SER A 74 3.53 -11.13 8.76
C SER A 74 4.24 -10.39 9.91
N LYS A 75 3.72 -10.54 11.13
CA LYS A 75 4.34 -9.96 12.34
C LYS A 75 5.82 -10.36 12.44
N GLU A 76 6.10 -11.64 12.26
CA GLU A 76 7.46 -12.19 12.35
C GLU A 76 8.38 -11.59 11.30
N LEU A 77 7.93 -11.50 10.05
CA LEU A 77 8.71 -10.94 8.95
C LEU A 77 8.98 -9.44 9.18
N PHE A 78 7.95 -8.69 9.59
CA PHE A 78 8.05 -7.28 9.92
C PHE A 78 9.03 -7.04 11.07
N GLU A 79 8.92 -7.80 12.16
CA GLU A 79 9.81 -7.67 13.30
C GLU A 79 11.25 -8.08 12.99
N SER A 80 11.45 -9.13 12.20
CA SER A 80 12.79 -9.61 11.85
C SER A 80 13.55 -8.59 11.03
N TYR A 81 12.89 -7.95 10.06
CA TYR A 81 13.48 -6.87 9.29
C TYR A 81 13.70 -5.62 10.13
N ARG A 82 12.73 -5.23 10.95
CA ARG A 82 12.85 -4.06 11.84
C ARG A 82 13.96 -4.19 12.88
N LYS A 83 14.29 -5.41 13.31
CA LYS A 83 15.35 -5.71 14.28
C LYS A 83 16.68 -6.08 13.61
N ASP A 84 16.83 -5.79 12.31
CA ASP A 84 18.03 -6.07 11.49
C ASP A 84 18.49 -7.54 11.55
N ARG A 85 17.57 -8.48 11.78
CA ARG A 85 17.86 -9.93 11.80
C ARG A 85 17.96 -10.52 10.40
N ILE A 86 17.33 -9.85 9.43
CA ILE A 86 17.35 -10.19 8.01
C ILE A 86 17.57 -8.91 7.22
N ASP A 87 18.23 -9.01 6.08
CA ASP A 87 18.45 -7.89 5.18
C ASP A 87 17.25 -7.67 4.23
N TRP A 88 17.32 -6.62 3.41
CA TRP A 88 16.28 -6.31 2.44
C TRP A 88 16.10 -7.41 1.36
N PRO A 89 17.16 -7.96 0.73
CA PRO A 89 17.03 -9.09 -0.17
C PRO A 89 16.27 -10.28 0.41
N GLU A 90 16.59 -10.68 1.65
CA GLU A 90 15.93 -11.77 2.33
C GLU A 90 14.46 -11.42 2.66
N TYR A 91 14.21 -10.20 3.14
CA TYR A 91 12.85 -9.71 3.37
C TYR A 91 12.01 -9.77 2.08
N LYS A 92 12.54 -9.28 0.96
CA LYS A 92 11.85 -9.31 -0.35
C LYS A 92 11.49 -10.73 -0.76
N LYS A 93 12.42 -11.67 -0.62
CA LYS A 93 12.19 -13.09 -0.95
C LYS A 93 11.07 -13.68 -0.08
N LYS A 94 11.15 -13.50 1.24
CA LYS A 94 10.15 -14.02 2.20
C LYS A 94 8.79 -13.37 2.00
N TYR A 95 8.74 -12.06 1.77
CA TYR A 95 7.52 -11.32 1.53
C TYR A 95 6.80 -11.80 0.25
N LEU A 96 7.51 -11.93 -0.87
CA LEU A 96 6.92 -12.41 -2.12
C LEU A 96 6.44 -13.86 -2.03
N ALA A 97 7.14 -14.72 -1.29
CA ALA A 97 6.70 -16.08 -1.02
C ALA A 97 5.37 -16.08 -0.23
N LEU A 98 5.27 -15.24 0.81
CA LEU A 98 4.07 -15.06 1.62
C LEU A 98 2.87 -14.56 0.79
N MET A 99 3.09 -13.61 -0.14
CA MET A 99 2.02 -13.11 -1.02
C MET A 99 1.46 -14.22 -1.93
N LYS A 100 2.34 -15.09 -2.44
CA LYS A 100 1.95 -16.24 -3.26
C LYS A 100 1.20 -17.29 -2.45
N GLU A 101 1.69 -17.63 -1.26
CA GLU A 101 1.06 -18.56 -0.34
C GLU A 101 -0.37 -18.13 0.00
N ARG A 102 -0.55 -16.84 0.31
CA ARG A 102 -1.86 -16.23 0.61
C ARG A 102 -2.76 -16.07 -0.61
N LYS A 103 -2.25 -16.33 -1.82
CA LYS A 103 -2.93 -16.07 -3.09
C LYS A 103 -3.44 -14.61 -3.15
N ALA A 104 -2.66 -13.66 -2.63
CA ALA A 104 -3.13 -12.30 -2.38
C ALA A 104 -3.64 -11.60 -3.65
N ALA A 105 -3.06 -11.89 -4.82
CA ALA A 105 -3.52 -11.35 -6.10
C ALA A 105 -4.99 -11.69 -6.42
N LYS A 106 -5.53 -12.80 -5.92
CA LYS A 106 -6.94 -13.20 -6.14
C LYS A 106 -7.95 -12.33 -5.40
N THR A 107 -7.50 -11.52 -4.45
CA THR A 107 -8.37 -10.60 -3.71
C THR A 107 -8.61 -9.29 -4.45
N LEU A 108 -7.93 -9.08 -5.58
CA LEU A 108 -7.94 -7.84 -6.34
C LEU A 108 -8.22 -8.12 -7.83
N SER A 109 -8.83 -7.14 -8.48
CA SER A 109 -9.02 -7.09 -9.94
C SER A 109 -8.31 -5.87 -10.53
N ALA A 110 -8.07 -5.89 -11.85
CA ALA A 110 -7.52 -4.73 -12.56
C ALA A 110 -8.34 -3.46 -12.32
N ASP A 111 -9.67 -3.58 -12.37
CA ASP A 111 -10.60 -2.47 -12.16
C ASP A 111 -10.54 -1.92 -10.72
N SER A 112 -10.37 -2.80 -9.72
CA SER A 112 -10.22 -2.36 -8.32
C SER A 112 -8.90 -1.63 -8.06
N LEU A 113 -7.92 -1.81 -8.94
CA LEU A 113 -6.58 -1.23 -8.83
C LEU A 113 -6.44 0.08 -9.58
N ASP A 114 -7.26 0.35 -10.59
CA ASP A 114 -7.18 1.61 -11.33
C ASP A 114 -7.58 2.81 -10.46
N GLY A 115 -6.62 3.70 -10.22
CA GLY A 115 -6.75 4.82 -9.30
C GLY A 115 -6.55 4.48 -7.82
N ALA A 116 -6.14 3.25 -7.48
CA ALA A 116 -5.88 2.84 -6.12
C ALA A 116 -4.51 3.32 -5.60
N CYS A 117 -4.42 3.56 -4.28
CA CYS A 117 -3.19 3.99 -3.61
C CYS A 117 -2.83 3.02 -2.47
N PHE A 118 -1.66 2.37 -2.56
CA PHE A 118 -1.15 1.54 -1.47
C PHE A 118 -0.57 2.40 -0.34
N LEU A 119 -1.13 2.29 0.85
CA LEU A 119 -0.69 3.00 2.05
C LEU A 119 0.23 2.13 2.91
N CYS A 120 1.37 2.70 3.32
CA CYS A 120 2.21 2.12 4.36
C CYS A 120 2.74 3.18 5.34
N SER A 121 3.51 2.72 6.33
CA SER A 121 4.13 3.60 7.33
C SER A 121 5.49 4.18 6.92
N GLY A 122 6.12 3.71 5.84
CA GLY A 122 7.47 4.14 5.44
C GLY A 122 7.50 5.51 4.74
N VAL A 123 8.52 6.33 5.03
CA VAL A 123 8.70 7.65 4.40
C VAL A 123 9.07 7.48 2.92
N LYS A 124 10.17 6.78 2.64
CA LYS A 124 10.68 6.56 1.28
C LYS A 124 10.14 5.25 0.70
N PRO A 125 9.93 5.18 -0.63
CA PRO A 125 9.56 3.93 -1.30
C PRO A 125 10.75 2.96 -1.39
N ASP A 126 11.97 3.46 -1.23
CA ASP A 126 13.20 2.67 -1.19
C ASP A 126 13.12 1.67 -0.03
N HIS A 127 13.27 0.39 -0.34
CA HIS A 127 13.14 -0.70 0.64
C HIS A 127 11.78 -0.73 1.37
N CYS A 128 10.70 -0.50 0.63
CA CYS A 128 9.34 -0.60 1.16
C CYS A 128 8.52 -1.69 0.48
N HIS A 129 7.69 -2.41 1.24
CA HIS A 129 6.82 -3.45 0.71
C HIS A 129 5.78 -2.93 -0.28
N ARG A 130 5.37 -1.65 -0.17
CA ARG A 130 4.43 -1.02 -1.13
C ARG A 130 4.92 -1.10 -2.58
N SER A 131 6.23 -0.98 -2.79
CA SER A 131 6.86 -1.09 -4.11
C SER A 131 6.86 -2.56 -4.59
N LEU A 132 7.04 -3.51 -3.67
CA LEU A 132 6.99 -4.95 -3.98
C LEU A 132 5.58 -5.39 -4.38
N ILE A 133 4.53 -4.84 -3.76
CA ILE A 133 3.13 -5.15 -4.06
C ILE A 133 2.81 -4.79 -5.51
N ALA A 134 3.16 -3.58 -5.94
CA ALA A 134 2.84 -3.12 -7.28
C ALA A 134 3.49 -4.00 -8.36
N ASP A 135 4.77 -4.36 -8.18
CA ASP A 135 5.48 -5.29 -9.06
C ASP A 135 4.88 -6.70 -9.05
N PHE A 136 4.47 -7.19 -7.86
CA PHE A 136 3.85 -8.50 -7.69
C PHE A 136 2.51 -8.57 -8.43
N LEU A 137 1.63 -7.58 -8.24
CA LEU A 137 0.30 -7.57 -8.84
C LEU A 137 0.32 -7.42 -10.36
N GLN A 138 1.24 -6.60 -10.91
CA GLN A 138 1.39 -6.51 -12.37
C GLN A 138 1.69 -7.87 -13.00
N LYS A 139 2.56 -8.67 -12.37
CA LYS A 139 2.94 -10.00 -12.86
C LYS A 139 1.81 -11.02 -12.72
N GLU A 140 1.19 -11.08 -11.54
CA GLU A 140 0.16 -12.08 -11.25
C GLU A 140 -1.15 -11.82 -12.00
N LEU A 141 -1.54 -10.55 -12.17
CA LEU A 141 -2.77 -10.17 -12.86
C LEU A 141 -2.57 -9.92 -14.37
N LYS A 142 -1.32 -9.94 -14.86
CA LYS A 142 -0.95 -9.65 -16.27
C LYS A 142 -1.47 -8.29 -16.74
N ILE A 143 -1.35 -7.28 -15.88
CA ILE A 143 -1.75 -5.89 -16.13
C ILE A 143 -0.53 -4.99 -16.30
N SER A 144 -0.69 -3.88 -17.02
CA SER A 144 0.30 -2.80 -17.07
C SER A 144 -0.16 -1.66 -16.18
N ALA A 145 0.67 -1.24 -15.23
CA ALA A 145 0.35 -0.12 -14.34
C ALA A 145 1.38 1.01 -14.45
N ASP A 146 0.89 2.24 -14.52
CA ASP A 146 1.69 3.45 -14.31
C ASP A 146 1.76 3.74 -12.80
N ILE A 147 2.91 3.48 -12.19
CA ILE A 147 3.08 3.58 -10.73
C ILE A 147 3.65 4.95 -10.36
N LYS A 148 2.93 5.68 -9.53
CA LYS A 148 3.37 6.97 -8.97
C LYS A 148 3.49 6.91 -7.45
N HIS A 149 4.69 7.17 -6.93
CA HIS A 149 4.92 7.35 -5.50
C HIS A 149 4.58 8.79 -5.10
N LEU A 150 3.68 8.95 -4.12
CA LEU A 150 3.18 10.24 -3.63
C LEU A 150 3.97 10.72 -2.41
#